data_AF-A0A653QQJ1-F1
#
_entry.id   AF-A0A653QQJ1-F1
#
_cell.length_a   1.000
_cell.length_b   1.000
_cell.length_c   1.000
_cell.angle_alpha   90.00
_cell.angle_beta   90.00
_cell.angle_gamma   90.00
#
_symmetry.space_group_name_H-M   'P 1'
#
loop_
_entity.id
_entity.type
_entity.pdbx_description
1 polymer ?
#
loop_
_entity_poly.entity_id
_entity_poly.type
_entity_poly.pdbx_seq_one_letter_code
_entity_poly.pdbx_strand_id
1 'polypeptide(L)'
;MPWWSWILIWVALVAVSLLFYVLLGIRLFRQFMATVKDLSAAGEKLGHLNPVEAQESPDPERPLPGSAVFASPAVMRHDYEASKLARREDRRRRRVQRKKDRGQPQALGDLDFT
;
A
#
# COMPACT_ATOMS: atom_id res chain seq x y z
N MET A 1 44.86 29.49 -11.87
CA MET A 1 43.79 29.03 -10.96
C MET A 1 42.46 29.22 -11.68
N PRO A 2 41.85 28.16 -12.23
CA PRO A 2 40.68 28.29 -13.09
C PRO A 2 39.45 28.61 -12.25
N TRP A 3 39.17 29.91 -12.07
CA TRP A 3 37.97 30.42 -11.38
C TRP A 3 36.65 29.79 -11.88
N TRP A 4 36.63 29.32 -13.14
CA TRP A 4 35.55 28.58 -13.77
C TRP A 4 35.15 27.29 -13.05
N SER A 5 36.07 26.61 -12.35
CA SER A 5 35.78 25.35 -11.66
C SER A 5 34.71 25.50 -10.59
N TRP A 6 34.62 26.67 -9.93
CA TRP A 6 33.60 26.95 -8.93
C TRP A 6 32.19 26.94 -9.54
N ILE A 7 32.03 27.56 -10.72
CA ILE A 7 30.75 27.61 -11.44
C ILE A 7 30.31 26.21 -11.85
N LEU A 8 31.23 25.39 -12.36
CA LEU A 8 30.94 24.00 -12.75
C LEU A 8 30.45 23.17 -11.56
N ILE A 9 31.01 23.37 -10.37
CA ILE A 9 30.57 22.68 -9.14
C ILE A 9 29.12 23.04 -8.83
N TRP A 10 28.76 24.33 -8.84
CA TRP A 10 27.38 24.75 -8.58
C TRP A 10 26.39 24.21 -9.59
N VAL A 11 26.74 24.26 -10.88
CA VAL A 11 25.88 23.71 -11.95
C VAL A 11 25.67 22.21 -11.76
N ALA A 12 26.74 21.46 -11.47
CA ALA A 12 26.63 20.03 -11.20
C ALA A 12 25.74 19.75 -9.97
N LEU A 13 25.91 20.53 -8.90
CA LEU A 13 25.15 20.36 -7.66
C LEU A 13 23.65 20.65 -7.85
N VAL A 14 23.33 21.72 -8.59
CA VAL A 14 21.96 22.05 -8.98
C VAL A 14 21.38 20.99 -9.91
N ALA A 15 22.14 20.51 -10.90
CA ALA A 15 21.67 19.48 -11.83
C ALA A 15 21.36 18.16 -11.11
N VAL A 16 22.22 17.72 -10.19
CA VAL A 16 21.99 16.52 -9.38
C VAL A 16 20.78 16.70 -8.47
N SER A 17 20.64 17.86 -7.83
CA SER A 17 19.48 18.18 -7.01
C SER A 17 18.18 18.15 -7.81
N LEU A 18 18.16 18.80 -8.98
CA LEU A 18 17.02 18.81 -9.90
C LEU A 18 16.67 17.38 -10.35
N LEU A 19 17.67 16.59 -10.74
CA LEU A 19 17.49 15.20 -11.13
C LEU A 19 16.83 14.41 -10.01
N PHE A 20 17.31 14.57 -8.77
CA PHE A 20 16.72 13.93 -7.60
C PHE A 20 15.25 14.32 -7.41
N TYR A 21 14.92 15.61 -7.50
CA TYR A 21 13.54 16.09 -7.40
C TYR A 21 12.65 15.56 -8.52
N VAL A 22 13.14 15.49 -9.76
CA VAL A 22 12.39 14.94 -10.90
C VAL A 22 12.13 13.45 -10.69
N LEU A 23 13.14 12.67 -10.29
CA LEU A 23 12.98 11.25 -10.00
C LEU A 23 11.99 11.01 -8.85
N LEU A 24 12.10 11.81 -7.78
CA LEU A 24 11.19 11.74 -6.64
C LEU A 24 9.77 12.13 -7.06
N GLY A 25 9.62 13.20 -7.85
CA GLY A 25 8.35 13.65 -8.41
C GLY A 25 7.70 12.58 -9.27
N ILE A 26 8.43 11.95 -10.20
CA ILE A 26 7.92 10.85 -11.03
C ILE A 26 7.50 9.66 -10.15
N ARG A 27 8.31 9.30 -9.16
CA ARG A 27 8.00 8.19 -8.25
C ARG A 27 6.71 8.47 -7.47
N LEU A 28 6.59 9.64 -6.87
CA LEU A 28 5.41 10.06 -6.11
C LEU A 28 4.19 10.14 -7.02
N PHE A 29 4.34 10.72 -8.21
CA PHE A 29 3.26 10.83 -9.18
C PHE A 29 2.73 9.47 -9.62
N ARG A 30 3.63 8.51 -9.88
CA ARG A 30 3.23 7.12 -10.21
C ARG A 30 2.48 6.46 -9.05
N GLN A 31 2.93 6.67 -7.81
CA GLN A 31 2.26 6.12 -6.63
C GLN A 31 0.88 6.74 -6.43
N PHE A 32 0.78 8.07 -6.56
CA PHE A 32 -0.47 8.82 -6.44
C PHE A 32 -1.46 8.43 -7.54
N MET A 33 -1.02 8.33 -8.80
CA MET A 33 -1.88 7.88 -9.89
C MET A 33 -2.37 6.45 -9.72
N ALA A 34 -1.57 5.57 -9.13
CA ALA A 34 -2.06 4.23 -8.76
C ALA A 34 -3.21 4.33 -7.74
N THR A 35 -3.08 5.18 -6.72
CA THR A 35 -4.14 5.38 -5.72
C THR A 35 -5.38 6.04 -6.31
N VAL A 36 -5.22 7.03 -7.19
CA VAL A 36 -6.32 7.69 -7.90
C VAL A 36 -7.04 6.70 -8.81
N LYS A 37 -6.31 5.83 -9.51
CA LYS A 37 -6.92 4.78 -10.35
C LYS A 37 -7.74 3.81 -9.51
N ASP A 38 -7.22 3.39 -8.35
CA ASP A 38 -7.94 2.53 -7.42
C ASP A 38 -9.19 3.22 -6.86
N LEU A 39 -9.09 4.53 -6.55
CA LEU A 39 -10.21 5.34 -6.10
C LEU A 39 -11.24 5.60 -7.20
N SER A 40 -10.81 5.77 -8.45
CA SER A 40 -11.69 5.89 -9.62
C SER A 40 -12.44 4.59 -9.87
N ALA A 41 -11.77 3.44 -9.77
CA ALA A 41 -12.40 2.13 -9.91
C ALA A 41 -13.41 1.86 -8.76
N ALA A 42 -13.12 2.34 -7.54
CA ALA A 42 -14.07 2.31 -6.44
C ALA A 42 -15.20 3.33 -6.61
N GLY A 43 -14.89 4.49 -7.20
CA GLY A 43 -15.84 5.56 -7.51
C GLY A 43 -16.84 5.15 -8.59
N GLU A 44 -16.42 4.41 -9.62
CA GLU A 44 -17.34 3.81 -10.60
C GLU A 44 -18.30 2.83 -9.91
N LYS A 45 -17.81 2.00 -8.98
CA LYS A 45 -18.68 1.10 -8.19
C LYS A 45 -19.64 1.86 -7.28
N LEU A 46 -19.25 3.01 -6.74
CA LEU A 46 -20.14 3.90 -5.97
C LEU A 46 -21.11 4.67 -6.89
N GLY A 47 -20.71 4.99 -8.12
CA GLY A 47 -21.56 5.62 -9.14
C GLY A 47 -22.64 4.67 -9.67
N HIS A 48 -22.37 3.36 -9.66
CA HIS A 48 -23.38 2.33 -9.87
C HIS A 48 -24.38 2.20 -8.71
N LEU A 49 -24.14 2.85 -7.56
CA LEU A 49 -25.04 2.89 -6.40
C LEU A 49 -25.85 4.20 -6.34
N ASN A 50 -26.19 4.81 -7.49
CA ASN A 50 -27.28 5.79 -7.51
C ASN A 50 -28.63 5.05 -7.35
N PRO A 51 -29.58 5.59 -6.57
CA PRO A 51 -30.45 4.84 -5.67
C PRO A 51 -31.62 4.18 -6.40
N VAL A 52 -31.45 2.92 -6.77
CA VAL A 52 -32.55 1.99 -6.84
C VAL A 52 -32.18 0.82 -5.94
N GLU A 53 -33.09 0.52 -5.02
CA GLU A 53 -33.03 -0.57 -4.05
C GLU A 53 -32.16 -0.31 -2.82
N ALA A 54 -32.81 0.40 -1.90
CA ALA A 54 -32.82 0.00 -0.51
C ALA A 54 -32.98 -1.52 -0.37
N GLN A 55 -31.91 -2.21 0.02
CA GLN A 55 -31.85 -3.34 0.94
C GLN A 55 -30.49 -4.02 0.80
N GLU A 56 -29.67 -3.96 1.84
CA GLU A 56 -29.18 -5.14 2.60
C GLU A 56 -28.01 -4.69 3.48
N SER A 57 -28.27 -4.65 4.79
CA SER A 57 -27.36 -4.83 5.94
C SER A 57 -26.00 -4.09 5.97
N PRO A 58 -25.76 -3.22 6.99
CA PRO A 58 -24.44 -2.64 7.18
C PRO A 58 -23.46 -3.75 7.57
N ASP A 59 -22.44 -3.97 6.76
CA ASP A 59 -21.28 -4.78 7.15
C ASP A 59 -20.45 -3.94 8.15
N PRO A 60 -20.41 -4.31 9.45
CA PRO A 60 -19.81 -3.49 10.50
C PRO A 60 -18.28 -3.39 10.40
N GLU A 61 -17.64 -4.13 9.50
CA GLU A 61 -16.17 -4.28 9.44
C GLU A 61 -15.44 -3.31 8.50
N ARG A 62 -16.14 -2.46 7.73
CA ARG A 62 -15.46 -1.47 6.88
C ARG A 62 -15.27 -0.14 7.62
N PRO A 63 -14.05 0.19 8.08
CA PRO A 63 -13.82 1.46 8.76
C PRO A 63 -14.05 2.61 7.80
N LEU A 64 -14.97 3.52 8.17
CA LEU A 64 -15.24 4.72 7.41
C LEU A 64 -13.96 5.58 7.28
N PRO A 65 -13.69 6.18 6.11
CA PRO A 65 -12.55 7.07 5.94
C PRO A 65 -12.66 8.24 6.93
N GLY A 66 -11.62 8.42 7.77
CA GLY A 66 -11.59 9.43 8.85
C GLY A 66 -11.85 8.90 10.26
N SER A 67 -12.35 7.65 10.39
CA SER A 67 -12.62 7.03 11.71
C SER A 67 -11.37 6.86 12.57
N ALA A 68 -10.19 6.71 11.96
CA ALA A 68 -8.92 6.52 12.67
C ALA A 68 -8.47 7.72 13.53
N VAL A 69 -8.95 8.94 13.25
CA VAL A 69 -8.59 10.14 14.04
C VAL A 69 -9.39 10.23 15.34
N PHE A 70 -10.58 9.62 15.39
CA PHE A 70 -11.49 9.64 16.54
C PHE A 70 -11.77 8.25 17.12
N ALA A 71 -11.14 7.20 16.61
CA ALA A 71 -11.32 5.84 17.10
C ALA A 71 -10.74 5.68 18.52
N SER A 72 -11.42 4.91 19.35
CA SER A 72 -10.94 4.63 20.70
C SER A 72 -9.61 3.86 20.64
N PRO A 73 -8.63 4.15 21.52
CA PRO A 73 -7.31 3.50 21.50
C PRO A 73 -7.37 1.96 21.64
N ALA A 74 -8.43 1.43 22.24
CA ALA A 74 -8.64 -0.01 22.38
C ALA A 74 -8.97 -0.67 21.03
N VAL A 75 -9.86 -0.06 20.23
CA VAL A 75 -10.26 -0.59 18.92
C VAL A 75 -9.10 -0.54 17.94
N MET A 76 -8.33 0.57 17.93
CA MET A 76 -7.16 0.70 17.06
C MET A 76 -6.06 -0.33 17.38
N ARG A 77 -5.92 -0.77 18.64
CA ARG A 77 -4.99 -1.85 19.02
C ARG A 77 -5.42 -3.20 18.46
N HIS A 78 -6.72 -3.50 18.48
CA HIS A 78 -7.25 -4.74 17.89
C HIS A 78 -7.05 -4.76 16.37
N ASP A 79 -7.33 -3.66 15.69
CA ASP A 79 -7.12 -3.54 14.24
C ASP A 79 -5.64 -3.65 13.86
N TYR A 80 -4.76 -3.10 14.70
CA TYR A 80 -3.31 -3.21 14.51
C TYR A 80 -2.81 -4.65 14.68
N GLU A 81 -3.23 -5.35 15.74
CA GLU A 81 -2.82 -6.74 15.93
C GLU A 81 -3.42 -7.67 14.85
N ALA A 82 -4.67 -7.45 14.43
CA ALA A 82 -5.26 -8.16 13.30
C ALA A 82 -4.48 -7.93 11.99
N SER A 83 -4.15 -6.67 11.69
CA SER A 83 -3.34 -6.31 10.51
C SER A 83 -1.93 -6.90 10.57
N LYS A 84 -1.34 -6.99 11.77
CA LYS A 84 -0.01 -7.56 12.00
C LYS A 84 0.00 -9.08 11.81
N LEU A 85 -1.05 -9.77 12.28
CA LEU A 85 -1.25 -11.20 12.03
C LEU A 85 -1.45 -11.48 10.54
N ALA A 86 -2.29 -10.70 9.86
CA ALA A 86 -2.50 -10.82 8.41
C ALA A 86 -1.19 -10.70 7.61
N ARG A 87 -0.31 -9.76 7.97
CA ARG A 87 1.03 -9.63 7.34
C ARG A 87 1.93 -10.82 7.62
N ARG A 88 1.82 -11.44 8.80
CA ARG A 88 2.60 -12.63 9.17
C ARG A 88 2.14 -13.85 8.35
N GLU A 89 0.83 -14.02 8.21
CA GLU A 89 0.23 -15.07 7.39
C GLU A 89 0.57 -14.91 5.91
N ASP A 90 0.51 -13.70 5.37
CA ASP A 90 0.89 -13.42 3.98
C ASP A 90 2.34 -13.84 3.69
N ARG A 91 3.27 -13.59 4.62
CA ARG A 91 4.66 -14.02 4.48
C ARG A 91 4.77 -15.55 4.53
N ARG A 92 4.01 -16.21 5.41
CA ARG A 92 3.95 -17.68 5.48
C ARG A 92 3.42 -18.25 4.17
N ARG A 93 2.29 -17.76 3.66
CA ARG A 93 1.68 -18.15 2.38
C ARG A 93 2.65 -18.00 1.21
N ARG A 94 3.38 -16.89 1.13
CA ARG A 94 4.41 -16.71 0.08
C ARG A 94 5.56 -17.72 0.18
N ARG A 95 5.99 -18.10 1.40
CA ARG A 95 7.03 -19.13 1.60
C ARG A 95 6.52 -20.51 1.19
N VAL A 96 5.30 -20.85 1.59
CA VAL A 96 4.62 -22.10 1.27
C VAL A 96 4.43 -22.23 -0.24
N GLN A 97 3.94 -21.18 -0.91
CA GLN A 97 3.76 -21.17 -2.37
C GLN A 97 5.09 -21.35 -3.11
N ARG A 98 6.14 -20.62 -2.73
CA ARG A 98 7.47 -20.77 -3.34
C ARG A 98 8.04 -22.18 -3.19
N LYS A 99 7.77 -22.87 -2.07
CA LYS A 99 8.18 -24.26 -1.85
C LYS A 99 7.34 -25.24 -2.67
N LYS A 100 6.03 -24.99 -2.78
CA LYS A 100 5.08 -25.77 -3.60
C LYS A 100 5.48 -25.71 -5.08
N ASP A 101 5.76 -24.53 -5.61
CA ASP A 101 6.17 -24.32 -7.01
C ASP A 101 7.49 -25.05 -7.34
N ARG A 102 8.34 -25.28 -6.33
CA ARG A 102 9.63 -25.98 -6.45
C ARG A 102 9.54 -27.48 -6.12
N GLY A 103 8.35 -28.00 -5.81
CA GLY A 103 8.15 -29.40 -5.43
C GLY A 103 8.86 -29.82 -4.14
N GLN A 104 9.20 -28.86 -3.26
CA GLN A 104 9.92 -29.15 -2.02
C GLN A 104 8.94 -29.58 -0.91
N PRO A 105 9.33 -30.53 -0.04
CA PRO A 105 8.50 -30.95 1.08
C PRO A 105 8.19 -29.76 2.01
N GLN A 106 6.91 -29.61 2.36
CA GLN A 106 6.43 -28.61 3.31
C GLN A 106 6.50 -29.15 4.74
N ALA A 107 6.61 -28.23 5.71
CA ALA A 107 6.56 -28.62 7.12
C ALA A 107 5.16 -29.11 7.46
N LEU A 108 5.02 -30.03 8.41
CA LEU A 108 3.72 -30.60 8.79
C LEU A 108 2.75 -29.52 9.31
N GLY A 109 3.25 -28.50 10.02
CA GLY A 109 2.45 -27.33 10.43
C GLY A 109 2.10 -26.35 9.30
N ASP A 110 2.67 -26.55 8.10
CA ASP A 110 2.24 -26.14 6.75
C ASP A 110 0.82 -26.52 6.36
N LEU A 111 0.44 -27.73 6.75
CA LEU A 111 -0.72 -28.44 6.25
C LEU A 111 -1.85 -28.19 7.22
N ASP A 112 -2.91 -27.53 6.74
CA ASP A 112 -4.11 -27.31 7.53
C ASP A 112 -4.80 -28.67 7.74
N PHE A 113 -4.52 -29.32 8.87
CA PHE A 113 -5.23 -30.50 9.34
C PHE A 113 -6.42 -30.04 10.19
N THR A 114 -7.44 -29.51 9.53
CA THR A 114 -8.74 -29.16 10.13
C THR A 114 -9.83 -29.45 9.13
#